data_AF-X0WJR5-F1
#
_entry.id   AF-X0WJR5-F1
#
_cell.length_a   1.000
_cell.length_b   1.000
_cell.length_c   1.000
_cell.angle_alpha   90.00
_cell.angle_beta   90.00
_cell.angle_gamma   90.00
#
_symmetry.space_group_name_H-M   'P 1'
#
loop_
_entity.id
_entity.type
_entity.pdbx_description
1 polymer ?
#
loop_
_entity_poly.entity_id
_entity_poly.type
_entity_poly.pdbx_seq_one_letter_code
_entity_poly.pdbx_strand_id
1 'polypeptide(L)'
;MAEQRHLNRAPITEALVDLRVQTPGDFAPECFAEIAHSVRNELPVSEELRLIEGGTRIAGKQISQTVHDRGILGYALRTENSDRIAQFRRDGFTFNKL
;
A
#
# COMPACT_ATOMS: atom_id res chain seq x y z
N MET A 1 7.25 -3.50 28.97
CA MET A 1 6.43 -2.83 27.94
C MET A 1 5.16 -2.34 28.63
N ALA A 2 4.60 -1.19 28.23
CA ALA A 2 3.37 -0.68 28.85
C ALA A 2 2.17 -1.56 28.45
N GLU A 3 1.33 -1.95 29.40
CA GLU A 3 0.07 -2.65 29.10
C GLU A 3 -0.91 -1.68 28.45
N GLN A 4 -1.41 -2.04 27.26
CA GLN A 4 -2.34 -1.21 26.52
C GLN A 4 -3.76 -1.38 27.09
N ARG A 5 -4.26 -0.37 27.82
CA ARG A 5 -5.64 -0.36 28.31
C ARG A 5 -6.60 -0.13 27.14
N HIS A 6 -7.47 -1.11 26.87
CA HIS A 6 -8.57 -0.93 25.93
C HIS A 6 -9.61 0.06 26.49
N LEU A 7 -9.98 1.06 25.69
CA LEU A 7 -10.97 2.07 26.04
C LEU A 7 -12.25 1.81 25.25
N ASN A 8 -13.34 1.42 25.93
CA ASN A 8 -14.64 1.13 25.30
C ASN A 8 -15.25 2.34 24.56
N ARG A 9 -14.73 3.55 24.79
CA ARG A 9 -15.11 4.81 24.13
C ARG A 9 -13.85 5.60 23.76
N ALA A 10 -12.92 4.94 23.09
CA ALA A 10 -11.71 5.60 22.61
C ALA A 10 -12.08 6.74 21.63
N PRO A 11 -11.52 7.95 21.79
CA PRO A 11 -11.73 9.04 20.83
C PRO A 11 -11.03 8.77 19.49
N ILE A 12 -10.07 7.84 19.46
CA ILE A 12 -9.36 7.37 18.27
C ILE A 12 -9.61 5.87 18.16
N THR A 13 -10.32 5.45 17.12
CA THR A 13 -10.71 4.04 16.89
C THR A 13 -9.82 3.34 15.87
N GLU A 14 -9.13 4.09 15.03
CA GLU A 14 -8.24 3.60 13.97
C GLU A 14 -6.89 4.31 14.07
N ALA A 15 -5.82 3.59 13.81
CA ALA A 15 -4.48 4.17 13.71
C ALA A 15 -3.79 3.68 12.44
N LEU A 16 -3.26 4.63 11.68
CA LEU A 16 -2.50 4.39 10.47
C LEU A 16 -1.07 4.91 10.66
N VAL A 17 -0.11 4.04 10.39
CA VAL A 17 1.31 4.36 10.37
C VAL A 17 1.75 4.41 8.92
N ASP A 18 2.07 5.60 8.41
CA ASP A 18 2.62 5.79 7.06
C ASP A 18 4.07 6.26 7.15
N LEU A 19 4.96 5.51 6.50
CA LEU A 19 6.38 5.81 6.38
C LEU A 19 6.68 6.08 4.91
N ARG A 20 7.16 7.29 4.61
CA ARG A 20 7.57 7.66 3.27
C ARG A 20 9.08 7.54 3.13
N VAL A 21 9.53 6.91 2.05
CA VAL A 21 10.95 6.74 1.77
C VAL A 21 11.27 7.10 0.34
N GLN A 22 12.51 7.52 0.09
CA GLN A 22 13.05 7.64 -1.25
C GLN A 22 13.90 6.40 -1.52
N THR A 23 13.40 5.53 -2.40
CA THR A 23 14.16 4.37 -2.87
C THR A 23 15.01 4.74 -4.10
N PRO A 24 16.11 4.01 -4.35
CA PRO A 24 16.86 4.13 -5.60
C PRO A 24 15.97 3.94 -6.83
N GLY A 25 16.30 4.59 -7.95
CA GLY A 25 15.50 4.54 -9.17
C GLY A 25 15.41 3.16 -9.81
N ASP A 26 16.35 2.27 -9.50
CA ASP A 26 16.45 0.87 -9.94
C ASP A 26 15.85 -0.12 -8.93
N PHE A 27 15.20 0.37 -7.86
CA PHE A 27 14.53 -0.48 -6.89
C PHE A 27 13.35 -1.24 -7.54
N ALA A 28 13.39 -2.56 -7.48
CA ALA A 28 12.39 -3.47 -8.04
C ALA A 28 11.34 -3.86 -6.98
N PRO A 29 10.09 -3.39 -7.08
CA PRO A 29 9.04 -3.65 -6.08
C PRO A 29 8.69 -5.13 -5.91
N GLU A 30 9.03 -5.98 -6.88
CA GLU A 30 8.86 -7.43 -6.87
C GLU A 30 9.54 -8.10 -5.67
N CYS A 31 10.60 -7.49 -5.11
CA CYS A 31 11.28 -8.03 -3.93
C CYS A 31 10.37 -8.09 -2.69
N PHE A 32 9.31 -7.28 -2.63
CA PHE A 32 8.35 -7.31 -1.52
C PHE A 32 7.53 -8.62 -1.49
N ALA A 33 7.51 -9.42 -2.55
CA ALA A 33 6.90 -10.75 -2.53
C ALA A 33 7.55 -11.67 -1.48
N GLU A 34 8.85 -11.51 -1.20
CA GLU A 34 9.53 -12.25 -0.15
C GLU A 34 9.03 -11.87 1.24
N ILE A 35 8.71 -10.59 1.46
CA ILE A 35 8.09 -10.13 2.70
C ILE A 35 6.72 -10.78 2.87
N ALA A 36 5.92 -10.85 1.81
CA ALA A 36 4.63 -11.52 1.81
C ALA A 36 4.73 -12.98 2.26
N HIS A 37 5.80 -13.68 1.87
CA HIS A 37 6.08 -15.03 2.34
C HIS A 37 6.39 -15.06 3.85
N SER A 38 7.24 -14.14 4.32
CA SER A 38 7.69 -14.10 5.73
C SER A 38 6.58 -13.83 6.74
N VAL A 39 5.57 -13.03 6.38
CA VAL A 39 4.46 -12.64 7.26
C VAL A 39 3.14 -13.33 6.94
N ARG A 40 3.14 -14.34 6.05
CA ARG A 40 1.91 -15.03 5.59
C ARG A 40 1.06 -15.59 6.74
N ASN A 41 1.68 -16.00 7.84
CA ASN A 41 0.94 -16.53 8.99
C ASN A 41 0.08 -15.46 9.69
N GLU A 42 0.46 -14.18 9.57
CA GLU A 42 -0.26 -13.06 10.18
C GLU A 42 -1.13 -12.30 9.16
N LEU A 43 -0.64 -12.17 7.93
CA LEU A 43 -1.29 -11.47 6.82
C LEU A 43 -1.37 -12.42 5.61
N PRO A 44 -2.29 -13.40 5.62
CA PRO A 44 -2.32 -14.49 4.63
C PRO A 44 -2.73 -14.05 3.23
N VAL A 45 -3.46 -12.94 3.10
CA VAL A 45 -3.94 -12.44 1.80
C VAL A 45 -2.92 -11.45 1.23
N SER A 46 -2.47 -11.67 0.00
CA SER A 46 -1.48 -10.83 -0.69
C SER A 46 -1.99 -10.40 -2.06
N GLU A 47 -1.86 -9.12 -2.36
CA GLU A 47 -2.27 -8.52 -3.63
C GLU A 47 -1.18 -7.59 -4.19
N GLU A 48 -0.98 -7.61 -5.50
CA GLU A 48 -0.11 -6.66 -6.19
C GLU A 48 -0.79 -5.30 -6.33
N LEU A 49 -0.10 -4.25 -5.93
CA LEU A 49 -0.48 -2.87 -6.21
C LEU A 49 0.19 -2.46 -7.53
N ARG A 50 -0.59 -2.02 -8.52
CA ARG A 50 -0.08 -1.51 -9.80
C ARG A 50 -0.32 -0.02 -9.94
N LEU A 51 0.62 0.68 -10.57
CA LEU A 51 0.50 2.10 -10.85
C LEU A 51 0.10 2.31 -12.31
N ILE A 52 -1.07 2.91 -12.53
CA ILE A 52 -1.54 3.32 -13.85
C ILE A 52 -1.54 4.84 -13.89
N GLU A 53 -0.82 5.41 -14.85
CA GLU A 53 -0.75 6.85 -15.06
C GLU A 53 -1.57 7.21 -16.31
N GLY A 54 -2.61 8.00 -16.11
CA GLY A 54 -3.49 8.47 -17.17
C GLY A 54 -3.46 10.00 -17.30
N GLY A 55 -3.48 10.50 -18.53
CA GLY A 55 -3.53 11.94 -18.80
C GLY A 55 -4.51 12.25 -19.92
N THR A 56 -5.31 13.30 -19.74
CA THR A 56 -6.18 13.85 -20.80
C THR A 56 -5.70 15.24 -21.16
N ARG A 57 -5.48 15.50 -22.45
CA ARG A 57 -5.15 16.82 -22.98
C ARG A 57 -6.28 17.29 -23.89
N ILE A 58 -6.80 18.48 -23.61
CA ILE A 58 -7.79 19.18 -24.41
C ILE A 58 -7.11 20.38 -25.09
N ALA A 59 -7.10 20.38 -26.42
CA ALA A 59 -6.59 21.48 -27.24
C ALA A 59 -7.68 21.88 -28.24
N GLY A 60 -8.47 22.90 -27.89
CA GLY A 60 -9.66 23.28 -28.67
C GLY A 60 -10.70 22.16 -28.68
N LYS A 61 -11.10 21.70 -29.87
CA LYS A 61 -12.03 20.56 -30.06
C LYS A 61 -11.34 19.19 -30.01
N GLN A 62 -10.02 19.15 -29.85
CA GLN A 62 -9.24 17.93 -29.90
C GLN A 62 -8.96 17.42 -28.50
N ILE A 63 -9.38 16.19 -28.23
CA ILE A 63 -9.15 15.48 -26.97
C ILE A 63 -8.17 14.35 -27.27
N SER A 64 -7.10 14.28 -26.50
CA SER A 64 -6.15 13.16 -26.55
C SER A 64 -6.00 12.56 -25.16
N GLN A 65 -5.91 11.23 -25.11
CA GLN A 65 -5.74 10.47 -23.88
C GLN A 65 -4.42 9.71 -23.94
N THR A 66 -3.77 9.60 -22.80
CA THR A 66 -2.57 8.80 -22.59
C THR A 66 -2.84 7.88 -21.40
N VAL A 67 -2.45 6.61 -21.53
CA VAL A 67 -2.50 5.63 -20.46
C VAL A 67 -1.16 4.91 -20.46
N HIS A 68 -0.49 4.92 -19.33
CA HIS A 68 0.79 4.27 -19.11
C HIS A 68 0.67 3.35 -17.91
N ASP A 69 0.85 2.04 -18.15
CA ASP A 69 1.09 1.10 -17.06
C ASP A 69 2.53 1.30 -16.58
N ARG A 70 2.68 1.74 -15.33
CA ARG A 70 3.98 1.93 -14.67
C ARG A 70 4.45 0.67 -13.93
N GLY A 71 3.71 -0.43 -14.05
CA GLY A 71 4.06 -1.72 -13.47
C GLY A 71 3.62 -1.85 -12.02
N ILE A 72 4.27 -2.77 -11.32
CA ILE A 72 4.04 -3.04 -9.90
C ILE A 72 4.59 -1.86 -9.10
N LEU A 73 3.74 -1.25 -8.27
CA LEU A 73 4.09 -0.26 -7.27
C LEU A 73 4.55 -0.93 -5.96
N GLY A 74 3.99 -2.10 -5.68
CA GLY A 74 4.28 -2.87 -4.47
C GLY A 74 3.20 -3.91 -4.15
N TYR A 75 3.03 -4.23 -2.87
CA TYR A 75 2.13 -5.29 -2.39
C TYR A 75 1.29 -4.83 -1.21
N ALA A 76 0.04 -5.26 -1.16
CA ALA A 76 -0.85 -5.12 -0.01
C ALA A 76 -1.08 -6.50 0.62
N LEU A 77 -0.74 -6.61 1.90
CA LEU A 77 -0.92 -7.81 2.71
C LEU A 77 -1.99 -7.56 3.75
N ARG A 78 -2.93 -8.48 3.94
CA ARG A 78 -4.01 -8.32 4.92
C ARG A 78 -4.41 -9.62 5.60
N THR A 79 -5.05 -9.48 6.75
CA THR A 79 -5.84 -10.56 7.37
C THR A 79 -7.05 -10.91 6.51
N GLU A 80 -7.61 -12.11 6.69
CA GLU A 80 -8.82 -12.52 5.96
C GLU A 80 -10.00 -11.55 6.18
N ASN A 81 -10.13 -11.05 7.41
CA ASN A 81 -11.17 -10.09 7.80
C ASN A 81 -10.81 -8.63 7.48
N SER A 82 -9.63 -8.37 6.93
CA SER A 82 -9.12 -7.04 6.60
C SER A 82 -9.02 -6.06 7.78
N ASP A 83 -8.99 -6.55 9.02
CA ASP A 83 -8.78 -5.73 10.23
C ASP A 83 -7.33 -5.20 10.35
N ARG A 84 -6.39 -5.82 9.62
CA ARG A 84 -5.01 -5.33 9.49
C ARG A 84 -4.58 -5.37 8.05
N ILE A 85 -3.95 -4.28 7.62
CA ILE A 85 -3.45 -4.12 6.26
C ILE A 85 -2.05 -3.53 6.32
N ALA A 86 -1.09 -4.19 5.68
CA ALA A 86 0.27 -3.71 5.48
C ALA A 86 0.52 -3.52 3.98
N GLN A 87 0.81 -2.29 3.57
CA GLN A 87 1.16 -1.96 2.19
C GLN A 87 2.65 -1.65 2.11
N PHE A 88 3.35 -2.38 1.25
CA PHE A 88 4.74 -2.14 0.89
C PHE A 88 4.74 -1.53 -0.50
N ARG A 89 5.30 -0.33 -0.65
CA ARG A 89 5.33 0.41 -1.91
C ARG A 89 6.75 0.89 -2.18
N ARG A 90 7.07 1.13 -3.45
CA ARG A 90 8.35 1.74 -3.84
C ARG A 90 8.62 3.06 -3.11
N ASP A 91 7.58 3.83 -2.80
CA ASP A 91 7.66 5.14 -2.15
C ASP A 91 7.35 5.14 -0.65
N GLY A 92 7.17 3.97 -0.03
CA GLY A 92 6.82 3.92 1.38
C GLY A 92 6.25 2.60 1.88
N PHE A 93 5.85 2.65 3.14
CA PHE A 93 5.17 1.58 3.84
C PHE A 93 3.98 2.15 4.60
N THR A 94 2.86 1.45 4.60
CA THR A 94 1.68 1.84 5.35
C THR A 94 1.17 0.65 6.14
N PHE A 95 0.92 0.83 7.44
CA PHE A 95 0.24 -0.16 8.27
C PHE A 95 -1.04 0.44 8.85
N ASN A 96 -2.13 -0.28 8.68
CA ASN A 96 -3.43 0.05 9.24
C ASN A 96 -3.88 -1.09 10.17
N LYS A 97 -4.38 -0.72 11.34
CA LYS A 97 -5.16 -1.58 12.22
C LYS A 97 -6.52 -0.92 12.48
N LEU A 98 -7.55 -1.55 11.91
CA LEU A 98 -8.96 -1.18 12.05
C LEU A 98 -9.57 -1.74 13.34
#